data_AF-A0A1A8U6Y4-F1
#
_entry.id   AF-A0A1A8U6Y4-F1
#
_cell.length_a   1.000
_cell.length_b   1.000
_cell.length_c   1.000
_cell.angle_alpha   90.00
_cell.angle_beta   90.00
_cell.angle_gamma   90.00
#
_symmetry.space_group_name_H-M   'P 1'
#
loop_
_entity.id
_entity.type
_entity.pdbx_description
1 polymer ?
#
loop_
_entity_poly.entity_id
_entity_poly.type
_entity_poly.pdbx_seq_one_letter_code
_entity_poly.pdbx_strand_id
1 'polypeptide(L)'
;SYQNRYHYCEKCFNEIQGNSVTLGDDPSQPATLISKDQFEKKKNDMLDPEPFVECKDCGRKMHQICVLHYDVIWPSGFICDNCLRKSGKTRKENKFSARRLQCTRLGTYIEDRVNKYLKRQNHPEAGEVFVRVVASSDKTVDVKPGMKSRFVDSGEMVESFPYRTKALFA
;
A
#
# COMPACT_ATOMS: atom_id res chain seq x y z
N SER A 1 -19.87 1.05 -16.39
CA SER A 1 -18.61 0.34 -16.12
C SER A 1 -18.34 -0.61 -17.26
N TYR A 2 -17.13 -0.64 -17.80
CA TYR A 2 -16.73 -1.61 -18.83
C TYR A 2 -15.55 -2.43 -18.33
N GLN A 3 -15.66 -3.75 -18.41
CA GLN A 3 -14.64 -4.74 -18.00
C GLN A 3 -14.06 -4.51 -16.58
N ASN A 4 -14.83 -3.90 -15.67
CA ASN A 4 -14.37 -3.48 -14.34
C ASN A 4 -13.06 -2.66 -14.34
N ARG A 5 -12.79 -1.93 -15.44
CA ARG A 5 -11.60 -1.09 -15.61
C ARG A 5 -11.96 0.35 -15.94
N TYR A 6 -12.95 0.54 -16.81
CA TYR A 6 -13.35 1.88 -17.27
C TYR A 6 -14.67 2.28 -16.62
N HIS A 7 -14.61 3.37 -15.84
CA HIS A 7 -15.73 3.85 -15.05
C HIS A 7 -16.01 5.31 -15.41
N TYR A 8 -17.27 5.60 -15.70
CA TYR A 8 -17.77 6.95 -15.91
C TYR A 8 -18.86 7.21 -14.88
N CYS A 9 -18.87 8.42 -14.31
CA CYS A 9 -20.05 8.86 -13.57
C CYS A 9 -21.22 9.04 -14.55
N GLU A 10 -22.44 8.94 -14.05
CA GLU A 10 -23.65 8.98 -14.88
C GLU A 10 -23.74 10.26 -15.72
N LYS A 11 -23.41 11.42 -15.12
CA LYS A 11 -23.42 12.71 -15.81
C LYS A 11 -22.45 12.74 -17.01
N CYS A 12 -21.17 12.47 -16.76
CA CYS A 12 -20.16 12.50 -17.83
C CYS A 12 -20.40 11.44 -18.92
N PHE A 13 -20.91 10.26 -18.56
CA PHE A 13 -21.24 9.23 -19.56
C PHE A 13 -22.34 9.69 -20.53
N ASN A 14 -23.33 10.42 -20.01
CA ASN A 14 -24.43 10.97 -20.80
C ASN A 14 -24.02 12.19 -21.64
N GLU A 15 -23.02 12.96 -21.20
CA GLU A 15 -22.48 14.11 -21.94
C GLU A 15 -21.64 13.71 -23.16
N ILE A 16 -21.14 12.46 -23.23
CA ILE A 16 -20.42 11.95 -24.41
C ILE A 16 -21.37 11.94 -25.60
N GLN A 17 -21.01 12.62 -26.68
CA GLN A 17 -21.82 12.65 -27.89
C GLN A 17 -21.81 11.29 -28.62
N GLY A 18 -22.96 10.88 -29.13
CA GLY A 18 -23.11 9.62 -29.87
C GLY A 18 -23.28 8.38 -28.99
N ASN A 19 -23.20 7.21 -29.63
CA ASN A 19 -23.47 5.90 -29.03
C ASN A 19 -22.20 5.13 -28.62
N SER A 20 -21.02 5.74 -28.77
CA SER A 20 -19.76 5.09 -28.48
C SER A 20 -18.86 5.97 -27.60
N VAL A 21 -18.00 5.33 -26.84
CA VAL A 21 -17.01 5.92 -25.95
C VAL A 21 -15.63 5.56 -26.45
N THR A 22 -14.77 6.56 -26.60
CA THR A 22 -13.37 6.37 -26.98
C THR A 22 -12.54 6.06 -25.72
N LEU A 23 -11.93 4.89 -25.67
CA LEU A 23 -11.03 4.46 -24.60
C LEU A 23 -9.59 4.50 -25.10
N GLY A 24 -8.72 5.21 -24.40
CA GLY A 24 -7.30 5.33 -24.73
C GLY A 24 -6.54 5.94 -23.57
N ASP A 25 -5.97 5.08 -22.72
CA ASP A 25 -5.16 5.53 -21.57
C ASP A 25 -3.71 5.88 -22.01
N ASP A 26 -3.25 5.29 -23.11
CA ASP A 26 -1.89 5.37 -23.61
C ASP A 26 -1.85 6.12 -24.97
N PRO A 27 -1.20 7.29 -25.07
CA PRO A 27 -1.06 8.04 -26.32
C PRO A 27 -0.34 7.28 -27.44
N SER A 28 0.41 6.22 -27.10
CA SER A 28 1.13 5.39 -28.06
C SER A 28 0.30 4.24 -28.63
N GLN A 29 -0.91 4.00 -28.10
CA GLN A 29 -1.81 2.95 -28.56
C GLN A 29 -3.03 3.53 -29.28
N PRO A 30 -3.54 2.86 -30.32
CA PRO A 30 -4.76 3.30 -31.01
C PRO A 30 -5.94 3.23 -30.04
N ALA A 31 -6.67 4.34 -29.95
CA ALA A 31 -7.86 4.40 -29.12
C ALA A 31 -8.92 3.42 -29.61
N THR A 32 -9.53 2.69 -28.67
CA THR A 32 -10.60 1.73 -28.97
C THR A 32 -11.95 2.39 -28.83
N LEU A 33 -12.84 2.19 -29.80
CA LEU A 33 -14.20 2.72 -29.76
C LEU A 33 -15.14 1.65 -29.20
N ILE A 34 -15.69 1.87 -28.00
CA ILE A 34 -16.59 0.93 -27.33
C ILE A 34 -18.00 1.48 -27.31
N SER A 35 -18.97 0.70 -27.75
CA SER A 35 -20.37 1.11 -27.74
C SER A 35 -20.89 1.25 -26.30
N LYS A 36 -21.74 2.26 -26.05
CA LYS A 36 -22.29 2.59 -24.73
C LYS A 36 -23.14 1.46 -24.14
N ASP A 37 -23.76 0.66 -24.99
CA ASP A 37 -24.53 -0.53 -24.61
C ASP A 37 -23.68 -1.64 -23.97
N GLN A 38 -22.37 -1.65 -24.23
CA GLN A 38 -21.44 -2.58 -23.59
C GLN A 38 -21.06 -2.15 -22.16
N PHE A 39 -21.44 -0.93 -21.74
CA PHE A 39 -21.22 -0.47 -20.37
C PHE A 39 -22.36 -0.93 -19.45
N GLU A 40 -21.97 -1.50 -18.32
CA GLU A 40 -22.90 -1.89 -17.28
C GLU A 40 -23.17 -0.71 -16.32
N LYS A 41 -24.44 -0.36 -16.13
CA LYS A 41 -24.85 0.60 -15.09
C LYS A 41 -24.78 -0.10 -13.73
N LYS A 42 -23.90 0.39 -12.85
CA LYS A 42 -23.73 -0.12 -11.49
C LYS A 42 -23.85 1.01 -10.48
N LYS A 43 -24.29 0.67 -9.28
CA LYS A 43 -24.13 1.51 -8.10
C LYS A 43 -22.82 1.13 -7.41
N ASN A 44 -22.08 2.12 -6.93
CA ASN A 44 -20.84 1.89 -6.21
C ASN A 44 -21.12 1.69 -4.71
N ASP A 45 -21.85 0.62 -4.39
CA ASP A 45 -22.27 0.25 -3.03
C ASP A 45 -21.87 -1.17 -2.63
N MET A 46 -20.99 -1.81 -3.43
CA MET A 46 -20.40 -3.09 -3.08
C MET A 46 -19.38 -2.90 -1.94
N LEU A 47 -19.57 -3.66 -0.86
CA LEU A 47 -18.66 -3.71 0.27
C LEU A 47 -18.15 -5.16 0.41
N ASP A 48 -16.84 -5.32 0.29
CA ASP A 48 -16.22 -6.63 0.48
C ASP A 48 -16.22 -7.00 1.98
N PRO A 49 -16.75 -8.17 2.36
CA PRO A 49 -16.76 -8.60 3.75
C PRO A 49 -15.35 -9.00 4.22
N GLU A 50 -15.09 -8.84 5.51
CA GLU A 50 -13.81 -9.30 6.09
C GLU A 50 -13.68 -10.83 5.99
N PRO A 51 -12.50 -11.35 5.60
CA PRO A 51 -12.27 -12.79 5.56
C PRO A 51 -12.26 -13.41 6.96
N PHE A 52 -12.69 -14.67 7.04
CA PHE A 52 -12.67 -15.49 8.24
C PHE A 52 -11.57 -16.55 8.17
N VAL A 53 -11.01 -16.90 9.33
CA VAL A 53 -10.13 -18.04 9.54
C VAL A 53 -10.77 -19.02 10.53
N GLU A 54 -10.65 -20.31 10.26
CA GLU A 54 -11.24 -21.36 11.08
C GLU A 54 -10.21 -21.96 12.02
N CYS A 55 -10.56 -22.04 13.31
CA CYS A 55 -9.69 -22.67 14.31
C CYS A 55 -9.65 -24.19 14.10
N LYS A 56 -8.47 -24.75 13.84
CA LYS A 56 -8.29 -26.19 13.59
C LYS A 56 -8.77 -27.10 14.73
N ASP A 57 -8.73 -26.62 15.96
CA ASP A 57 -9.10 -27.44 17.14
C ASP A 57 -10.60 -27.40 17.46
N CYS A 58 -11.31 -26.30 17.23
CA CYS A 58 -12.70 -26.14 17.66
C CYS A 58 -13.69 -25.73 16.56
N GLY A 59 -13.23 -25.55 15.32
CA GLY A 59 -14.06 -25.21 14.16
C GLY A 59 -14.70 -23.81 14.18
N ARG A 60 -14.47 -23.00 15.23
CA ARG A 60 -15.01 -21.63 15.28
C ARG A 60 -14.31 -20.76 14.25
N LYS A 61 -15.12 -20.01 13.50
CA LYS A 61 -14.66 -18.99 12.56
C LYS A 61 -14.44 -17.67 13.30
N MET A 62 -13.32 -17.04 13.03
CA MET A 62 -12.96 -15.72 13.57
C MET A 62 -12.55 -14.81 12.42
N HIS A 63 -12.81 -13.51 12.56
CA HIS A 63 -12.30 -12.50 11.65
C HIS A 63 -10.76 -12.55 11.60
N GLN A 64 -10.19 -12.63 10.39
CA GLN A 64 -8.75 -12.81 10.20
C GLN A 64 -7.94 -11.67 10.83
N ILE A 65 -8.44 -10.43 10.74
CA ILE A 65 -7.77 -9.25 11.30
C ILE A 65 -7.89 -9.25 12.83
N CYS A 66 -9.07 -9.59 13.40
CA CYS A 66 -9.25 -9.63 14.85
C CYS A 66 -8.27 -10.59 15.55
N VAL A 67 -7.93 -11.71 14.91
CA VAL A 67 -7.02 -12.72 15.49
C VAL A 67 -5.59 -12.61 14.97
N LEU A 68 -5.34 -11.65 14.09
CA LEU A 68 -4.05 -11.37 13.45
C LEU A 68 -3.40 -12.65 12.90
N HIS A 69 -4.13 -13.41 12.08
CA HIS A 69 -3.59 -14.63 11.46
C HIS A 69 -3.12 -14.38 10.04
N TYR A 70 -1.92 -14.87 9.72
CA TYR A 70 -1.35 -14.82 8.39
C TYR A 70 -0.56 -16.11 8.12
N ASP A 71 -0.93 -16.83 7.05
CA ASP A 71 -0.39 -18.15 6.73
C ASP A 71 1.12 -18.14 6.49
N VAL A 72 1.67 -17.03 5.99
CA VAL A 72 3.12 -16.89 5.80
C VAL A 72 3.87 -16.89 7.13
N ILE A 73 3.27 -16.33 8.20
CA ILE A 73 3.87 -16.32 9.55
C ILE A 73 3.64 -17.68 10.22
N TRP A 74 2.43 -18.22 10.09
CA TRP A 74 2.01 -19.46 10.75
C TRP A 74 1.41 -20.46 9.75
N PRO A 75 2.24 -21.14 8.93
CA PRO A 75 1.76 -22.04 7.87
C PRO A 75 1.11 -23.32 8.38
N SER A 76 1.24 -23.61 9.68
CA SER A 76 0.57 -24.75 10.33
C SER A 76 -0.94 -24.53 10.53
N GLY A 77 -1.44 -23.33 10.24
CA GLY A 77 -2.84 -22.91 10.37
C GLY A 77 -3.18 -22.28 11.72
N PHE A 78 -4.41 -21.77 11.82
CA PHE A 78 -4.90 -21.04 12.98
C PHE A 78 -5.40 -21.95 14.11
N ILE A 79 -4.94 -21.67 15.33
CA ILE A 79 -5.50 -22.20 16.58
C ILE A 79 -5.84 -21.00 17.46
N CYS A 80 -7.10 -20.88 17.89
CA CYS A 80 -7.55 -19.75 18.68
C CYS A 80 -6.94 -19.76 20.10
N ASP A 81 -6.88 -18.59 20.72
CA ASP A 81 -6.22 -18.41 22.02
C ASP A 81 -6.86 -19.27 23.13
N ASN A 82 -8.16 -19.55 23.03
CA ASN A 82 -8.85 -20.47 23.94
C ASN A 82 -8.35 -21.92 23.83
N CYS A 83 -8.11 -22.42 22.62
CA CYS A 83 -7.60 -23.77 22.40
C CYS A 83 -6.11 -23.88 22.74
N LEU A 84 -5.32 -22.84 22.43
CA LEU A 84 -3.92 -22.74 22.85
C LEU A 84 -3.80 -22.81 24.39
N ARG A 85 -4.58 -21.99 25.12
CA ARG A 85 -4.61 -21.99 26.58
C ARG A 85 -5.04 -23.34 27.17
N LYS A 86 -6.08 -23.98 26.60
CA LYS A 86 -6.53 -25.32 27.05
C LYS A 86 -5.48 -26.40 26.85
N SER A 87 -4.66 -26.30 25.80
CA SER A 87 -3.61 -27.27 25.50
C SER A 87 -2.24 -26.91 26.11
N GLY A 88 -2.16 -25.83 26.90
CA GLY A 88 -0.90 -25.36 27.50
C GLY A 88 0.13 -24.89 26.46
N LYS A 89 -0.31 -24.53 25.25
CA LYS A 89 0.55 -24.07 24.16
C LYS A 89 0.47 -22.57 24.01
N THR A 90 1.53 -21.97 23.50
CA THR A 90 1.56 -20.56 23.08
C THR A 90 1.71 -20.47 21.57
N ARG A 91 1.26 -19.35 20.99
CA ARG A 91 1.45 -19.09 19.56
C ARG A 91 2.94 -18.98 19.28
N LYS A 92 3.40 -19.58 18.17
CA LYS A 92 4.80 -19.47 17.74
C LYS A 92 5.17 -17.99 17.53
N GLU A 93 6.39 -17.62 17.87
CA GLU A 93 6.90 -16.26 17.72
C GLU A 93 6.80 -15.78 16.26
N ASN A 94 6.34 -14.54 16.06
CA ASN A 94 6.34 -13.89 14.76
C ASN A 94 7.75 -13.39 14.40
N LYS A 95 8.36 -14.00 13.38
CA LYS A 95 9.69 -13.62 12.88
C LYS A 95 9.68 -12.41 11.94
N PHE A 96 8.52 -11.99 11.45
CA PHE A 96 8.32 -10.89 10.51
C PHE A 96 7.91 -9.60 11.24
N SER A 97 8.76 -9.16 12.19
CA SER A 97 8.52 -7.94 12.97
C SER A 97 9.35 -6.76 12.46
N ALA A 98 8.84 -5.53 12.67
CA ALA A 98 9.54 -4.30 12.28
C ALA A 98 10.95 -4.21 12.90
N ARG A 99 11.09 -4.63 14.16
CA ARG A 99 12.38 -4.70 14.88
C ARG A 99 13.44 -5.50 14.11
N ARG A 100 13.03 -6.56 13.41
CA ARG A 100 13.93 -7.50 12.71
C ARG A 100 14.30 -7.08 11.30
N LEU A 101 13.70 -6.01 10.77
CA LEU A 101 14.15 -5.41 9.51
C LEU A 101 15.56 -4.84 9.66
N GLN A 102 16.32 -4.83 8.56
CA GLN A 102 17.70 -4.35 8.53
C GLN A 102 17.80 -2.91 9.06
N CYS A 103 18.70 -2.70 10.01
CA CYS A 103 18.98 -1.37 10.55
C CYS A 103 19.84 -0.56 9.58
N THR A 104 19.64 0.75 9.58
CA THR A 104 20.48 1.71 8.85
C THR A 104 20.90 2.83 9.78
N ARG A 105 22.03 3.50 9.51
CA ARG A 105 22.50 4.63 10.32
C ARG A 105 21.43 5.73 10.49
N LEU A 106 20.69 6.02 9.42
CA LEU A 106 19.58 7.00 9.45
C LEU A 106 18.42 6.50 10.31
N GLY A 107 17.98 5.25 10.12
CA GLY A 107 16.89 4.65 10.90
C GLY A 107 17.22 4.65 12.40
N THR A 108 18.39 4.14 12.77
CA THR A 108 18.87 4.09 14.16
C THR A 108 18.97 5.48 14.77
N TYR A 109 19.48 6.48 14.03
CA TYR A 109 19.57 7.84 14.56
C TYR A 109 18.19 8.43 14.91
N ILE A 110 17.19 8.23 14.05
CA ILE A 110 15.82 8.73 14.29
C ILE A 110 15.16 7.93 15.43
N GLU A 111 15.27 6.60 15.39
CA GLU A 111 14.78 5.70 16.44
C GLU A 111 15.30 6.08 17.82
N ASP A 112 16.63 6.23 17.96
CA ASP A 112 17.26 6.63 19.22
C ASP A 112 16.77 7.99 19.70
N ARG A 113 16.60 8.95 18.78
CA ARG A 113 16.12 10.28 19.11
C ARG A 113 14.69 10.24 19.66
N VAL A 114 13.80 9.49 19.02
CA VAL A 114 12.40 9.33 19.45
C VAL A 114 12.33 8.58 20.78
N ASN A 115 13.01 7.44 20.91
CA ASN A 115 12.97 6.64 22.13
C ASN A 115 13.61 7.36 23.32
N LYS A 116 14.68 8.16 23.12
CA LYS A 116 15.22 9.03 24.18
C LYS A 116 14.21 10.08 24.62
N TYR A 117 13.44 10.65 23.69
CA TYR A 117 12.38 11.60 24.03
C TYR A 117 11.27 10.92 24.83
N LEU A 118 10.76 9.77 24.39
CA LEU A 118 9.71 9.02 25.10
C LEU A 118 10.13 8.63 26.52
N LYS A 119 11.38 8.16 26.69
CA LYS A 119 11.95 7.86 28.01
C LYS A 119 11.97 9.07 28.94
N ARG A 120 12.22 10.28 28.42
CA ARG A 120 12.19 11.53 29.21
C ARG A 120 10.78 11.96 29.57
N GLN A 121 9.79 11.70 28.70
CA GLN A 121 8.39 11.98 29.01
C GLN A 121 7.83 11.04 30.08
N ASN A 122 8.43 9.84 30.23
CA ASN A 122 8.09 8.85 31.24
C ASN A 122 6.57 8.53 31.32
N HIS A 123 5.93 8.48 30.15
CA HIS A 123 4.51 8.18 30.06
C HIS A 123 4.30 6.66 30.27
N PRO A 124 3.40 6.23 31.19
CA PRO A 124 3.30 4.83 31.61
C PRO A 124 2.90 3.86 30.49
N GLU A 125 2.22 4.35 29.46
CA GLU A 125 1.78 3.53 28.31
C GLU A 125 2.67 3.70 27.07
N ALA A 126 3.78 4.44 27.14
CA ALA A 126 4.64 4.64 25.98
C ALA A 126 5.38 3.34 25.61
N GLY A 127 5.15 2.86 24.38
CA GLY A 127 5.89 1.77 23.77
C GLY A 127 7.22 2.22 23.15
N GLU A 128 8.05 1.23 22.79
CA GLU A 128 9.25 1.46 21.99
C GLU A 128 8.87 1.68 20.52
N VAL A 129 9.49 2.67 19.88
CA VAL A 129 9.33 2.96 18.45
C VAL A 129 10.45 2.30 17.66
N PHE A 130 10.14 1.72 16.50
CA PHE A 130 11.13 1.13 15.59
C PHE A 130 11.14 1.87 14.25
N VAL A 131 12.25 2.51 13.89
CA VAL A 131 12.35 3.26 12.62
C VAL A 131 13.18 2.48 11.62
N ARG A 132 12.62 2.19 10.44
CA ARG A 132 13.29 1.39 9.40
C ARG A 132 13.25 2.10 8.06
N VAL A 133 14.44 2.23 7.45
CA VAL A 133 14.59 2.64 6.04
C VAL A 133 14.47 1.37 5.20
N VAL A 134 13.40 1.27 4.42
CA VAL A 134 13.05 0.04 3.67
C VAL A 134 13.35 0.13 2.19
N ALA A 135 13.61 1.34 1.67
CA ALA A 135 14.08 1.53 0.30
C ALA A 135 15.08 2.70 0.25
N SER A 136 16.09 2.58 -0.61
CA SER A 136 17.03 3.64 -0.93
C SER A 136 17.52 3.44 -2.36
N SER A 137 17.14 4.33 -3.27
CA SER A 137 17.54 4.25 -4.67
C SER A 137 17.89 5.60 -5.24
N ASP A 138 18.86 5.62 -6.14
CA ASP A 138 19.18 6.80 -6.94
C ASP A 138 18.15 6.94 -8.06
N LYS A 139 17.72 8.17 -8.29
CA LYS A 139 16.72 8.58 -9.26
C LYS A 139 17.16 9.88 -9.91
N THR A 140 16.54 10.19 -11.03
CA THR A 140 16.74 11.43 -11.75
C THR A 140 15.39 12.05 -12.02
N VAL A 141 15.30 13.37 -11.89
CA VAL A 141 14.13 14.12 -12.33
C VAL A 141 14.52 14.97 -13.54
N ASP A 142 13.81 14.75 -14.64
CA ASP A 142 14.03 15.48 -15.88
C ASP A 142 13.23 16.77 -15.90
N VAL A 143 13.82 17.81 -16.48
CA VAL A 143 13.14 19.09 -16.69
C VAL A 143 12.03 18.89 -17.74
N LYS A 144 10.79 19.22 -17.36
CA LYS A 144 9.62 19.08 -18.22
C LYS A 144 9.72 19.95 -19.49
N PRO A 145 9.02 19.59 -20.59
CA PRO A 145 9.24 20.18 -21.93
C PRO A 145 9.24 21.71 -21.99
N GLY A 146 8.30 22.38 -21.32
CA GLY A 146 8.21 23.85 -21.34
C GLY A 146 9.44 24.54 -20.74
N MET A 147 9.93 24.03 -19.59
CA MET A 147 11.14 24.56 -18.96
C MET A 147 12.41 24.15 -19.72
N LYS A 148 12.40 22.94 -20.30
CA LYS A 148 13.52 22.43 -21.11
C LYS A 148 13.78 23.33 -22.32
N SER A 149 12.72 23.62 -23.09
CA SER A 149 12.80 24.51 -24.26
C SER A 149 13.27 25.92 -23.90
N ARG A 150 12.91 26.41 -22.70
CA ARG A 150 13.24 27.77 -22.27
C ARG A 150 14.67 27.94 -21.76
N PHE A 151 15.21 26.96 -21.02
CA PHE A 151 16.45 27.13 -20.26
C PHE A 151 17.47 26.02 -20.45
N VAL A 152 17.05 24.81 -20.80
CA VAL A 152 17.98 23.69 -21.00
C VAL A 152 18.57 23.74 -22.40
N ASP A 153 17.73 23.95 -23.40
CA ASP A 153 18.17 23.99 -24.80
C ASP A 153 19.05 25.24 -25.09
N SER A 154 18.94 26.30 -24.28
CA SER A 154 19.84 27.46 -24.32
C SER A 154 21.13 27.29 -23.51
N GLY A 155 21.27 26.19 -22.77
CA GLY A 155 22.43 25.90 -21.92
C GLY A 155 22.46 26.63 -20.56
N GLU A 156 21.37 27.32 -20.20
CA GLU A 156 21.25 28.03 -18.91
C GLU A 156 20.97 27.09 -17.73
N MET A 157 20.48 25.88 -17.99
CA MET A 157 20.09 24.88 -16.99
C MET A 157 20.44 23.46 -17.45
N VAL A 158 20.77 22.58 -16.50
CA VAL A 158 20.96 21.15 -16.79
C VAL A 158 19.63 20.45 -17.07
N GLU A 159 19.64 19.42 -17.92
CA GLU A 159 18.42 18.73 -18.37
C GLU A 159 17.77 17.87 -17.28
N SER A 160 18.54 17.47 -16.27
CA SER A 160 18.07 16.59 -15.22
C SER A 160 18.87 16.73 -13.92
N PHE A 161 18.24 16.35 -12.80
CA PHE A 161 18.83 16.44 -11.46
C PHE A 161 18.85 15.05 -10.81
N PRO A 162 20.04 14.48 -10.52
CA PRO A 162 20.13 13.23 -9.78
C PRO A 162 19.85 13.45 -8.30
N TYR A 163 19.11 12.53 -7.69
CA TYR A 163 18.81 12.54 -6.26
C TYR A 163 18.66 11.11 -5.73
N ARG A 164 18.77 10.95 -4.41
CA ARG A 164 18.51 9.66 -3.74
C ARG A 164 17.17 9.71 -3.04
N THR A 165 16.24 8.87 -3.45
CA THR A 165 14.98 8.68 -2.71
C THR A 165 15.15 7.62 -1.63
N LYS A 166 14.49 7.82 -0.50
CA LYS A 166 14.44 6.86 0.61
C LYS A 166 13.02 6.74 1.14
N ALA A 167 12.58 5.52 1.41
CA ALA A 167 11.33 5.26 2.12
C ALA A 167 11.65 4.79 3.54
N LEU A 168 10.99 5.40 4.53
CA LEU A 168 11.12 5.07 5.95
C LEU A 168 9.75 4.96 6.61
N PHE A 169 9.63 4.08 7.60
CA PHE A 169 8.43 3.85 8.40
C PHE A 169 8.81 3.78 9.88
N ALA A 170 7.88 4.17 10.75
CA ALA A 170 7.99 4.15 12.21
C ALA A 170 6.79 3.42 12.82
#